data_AF-A0A816UMH8-F1
#
_entry.id   AF-A0A816UMH8-F1
#
_cell.length_a   1.000
_cell.length_b   1.000
_cell.length_c   1.000
_cell.angle_alpha   90.00
_cell.angle_beta   90.00
_cell.angle_gamma   90.00
#
_symmetry.space_group_name_H-M   'P 1'
#
loop_
_entity.id
_entity.type
_entity.pdbx_description
1 polymer ?
#
loop_
_entity_poly.entity_id
_entity_poly.type
_entity_poly.pdbx_seq_one_letter_code
_entity_poly.pdbx_strand_id
1 'polypeptide(L)'
;MSSSKTSALLSCPAGTYNPNQGSTSSQACIKCAIGSYNQFAGRSACVTCDSGAYCDTVGAIGQKYCPAGTSNPNRGSTSSQACIKCPAGSYNQLSGQSSCFSG
;
A
#
# COMPACT_ATOMS: atom_id res chain seq x y z
N MET A 1 27.25 -7.14 -29.05
CA MET A 1 26.81 -7.07 -27.64
C MET A 1 26.25 -5.69 -27.36
N SER A 2 25.18 -5.65 -26.56
CA SER A 2 24.53 -4.49 -25.94
C SER A 2 23.46 -3.77 -26.78
N SER A 3 22.21 -3.59 -26.36
CA SER A 3 21.43 -4.10 -25.24
C SER A 3 20.00 -3.67 -25.57
N SER A 4 19.05 -4.60 -25.56
CA SER A 4 17.63 -4.29 -25.65
C SER A 4 17.26 -3.28 -24.57
N LYS A 5 17.03 -2.02 -24.92
CA LYS A 5 16.33 -1.06 -24.04
C LYS A 5 14.86 -1.45 -24.02
N THR A 6 14.55 -2.52 -23.29
CA THR A 6 13.21 -2.79 -22.81
C THR A 6 12.75 -1.59 -21.99
N SER A 7 11.60 -1.03 -22.37
CA SER A 7 10.90 0.12 -21.76
C SER A 7 10.72 0.04 -20.22
N ALA A 8 11.07 -1.09 -19.60
CA ALA A 8 11.10 -1.32 -18.16
C ALA A 8 12.26 -0.62 -17.41
N LEU A 9 13.32 -0.15 -18.09
CA LEU A 9 14.50 0.42 -17.42
C LEU A 9 14.41 1.91 -17.06
N LEU A 10 13.30 2.58 -17.39
CA LEU A 10 13.19 4.04 -17.31
C LEU A 10 12.12 4.57 -16.33
N SER A 11 11.27 3.68 -15.85
CA SER A 11 10.14 4.02 -14.97
C SER A 11 10.47 3.64 -13.52
N CYS A 12 9.96 4.41 -12.57
CA CYS A 12 10.14 4.06 -11.16
C CYS A 12 9.57 2.68 -10.84
N PRO A 13 10.34 1.77 -10.22
CA PRO A 13 9.85 0.43 -9.91
C PRO A 13 8.71 0.47 -8.89
N ALA A 14 8.01 -0.66 -8.73
CA ALA A 14 7.05 -0.85 -7.64
C ALA A 14 7.69 -0.50 -6.28
N GLY A 15 6.89 0.07 -5.39
CA GLY A 15 7.33 0.64 -4.12
C GLY A 15 7.91 2.04 -4.24
N THR A 16 8.05 2.58 -5.45
CA THR A 16 8.56 3.95 -5.67
C THR A 16 7.69 4.72 -6.66
N TYR A 17 7.81 6.04 -6.68
CA TYR A 17 7.11 6.92 -7.60
C TYR A 17 8.00 8.10 -8.01
N ASN A 18 7.63 8.80 -9.07
CA ASN A 18 8.26 10.07 -9.42
C ASN A 18 7.20 11.09 -9.84
N PRO A 19 7.01 12.19 -9.09
CA PRO A 19 5.96 13.17 -9.38
C PRO A 19 6.23 13.95 -10.67
N ASN A 20 7.47 13.98 -11.17
CA ASN A 20 7.82 14.65 -12.41
C ASN A 20 7.48 13.75 -13.61
N GLN A 21 6.35 14.02 -14.27
CA GLN A 21 5.96 13.34 -15.51
C GLN A 21 7.08 13.40 -16.56
N GLY A 22 7.43 12.26 -17.14
CA GLY A 22 8.45 12.16 -18.19
C GLY A 22 9.89 12.07 -17.71
N SER A 23 10.15 12.05 -16.40
CA SER A 23 11.49 11.77 -15.87
C SER A 23 11.90 10.32 -16.15
N THR A 24 13.06 10.17 -16.76
CA THR A 24 13.63 8.89 -17.21
C THR A 24 14.73 8.36 -16.27
N SER A 25 14.97 9.06 -15.16
CA SER A 25 16.02 8.73 -14.20
C SER A 25 15.45 7.90 -13.05
N SER A 26 15.97 6.68 -12.89
CA SER A 26 15.65 5.80 -11.76
C SER A 26 16.14 6.36 -10.42
N GLN A 27 17.11 7.28 -10.42
CA GLN A 27 17.58 7.95 -9.20
C GLN A 27 16.57 8.99 -8.66
N ALA A 28 15.67 9.49 -9.50
CA ALA A 28 14.62 10.42 -9.08
C ALA A 28 13.41 9.74 -8.42
N CYS A 29 13.46 8.42 -8.25
CA CYS A 29 12.37 7.64 -7.66
C CYS A 29 12.34 7.77 -6.14
N ILE A 30 11.18 8.19 -5.63
CA ILE A 30 10.89 8.36 -4.21
C ILE A 30 10.20 7.11 -3.71
N LYS A 31 10.67 6.52 -2.61
CA LYS A 31 9.99 5.37 -1.98
C LYS A 31 8.64 5.80 -1.41
N CYS A 32 7.64 4.94 -1.50
CA CYS A 32 6.38 5.14 -0.79
C CYS A 32 6.65 5.22 0.72
N ALA A 33 6.13 6.25 1.39
CA ALA A 33 6.19 6.31 2.84
C ALA A 33 5.27 5.27 3.46
N ILE A 34 5.48 4.95 4.75
CA ILE A 34 4.49 4.20 5.54
C ILE A 34 3.10 4.85 5.43
N GLY A 35 2.06 4.04 5.48
CA GLY A 35 0.68 4.46 5.17
C GLY A 35 0.37 4.51 3.67
N SER A 36 1.35 4.25 2.79
CA SER A 36 1.16 4.22 1.35
C SER A 36 1.96 3.10 0.67
N TYR A 37 1.57 2.74 -0.55
CA TYR A 37 2.20 1.70 -1.35
C TYR A 37 2.14 2.02 -2.84
N ASN A 38 2.94 1.33 -3.64
CA ASN A 38 2.79 1.34 -5.09
C ASN A 38 3.08 -0.05 -5.66
N GLN A 39 2.07 -0.66 -6.24
CA GLN A 39 2.17 -2.00 -6.84
C GLN A 39 2.77 -2.02 -8.25
N PHE A 40 2.78 -0.89 -8.99
CA PHE A 40 3.15 -0.89 -10.41
C PHE A 40 4.29 0.08 -10.70
N ALA A 41 5.10 -0.24 -11.71
CA ALA A 41 6.12 0.69 -12.16
C ALA A 41 5.52 1.93 -12.84
N GLY A 42 6.28 3.03 -12.88
CA GLY A 42 5.94 4.23 -13.66
C GLY A 42 4.84 5.10 -13.05
N ARG A 43 4.53 4.93 -11.76
CA ARG A 43 3.57 5.80 -11.08
C ARG A 43 4.17 7.17 -10.76
N SER A 44 3.31 8.18 -10.83
CA SER A 44 3.60 9.54 -10.37
C SER A 44 3.27 9.80 -8.90
N ALA A 45 2.63 8.83 -8.22
CA ALA A 45 2.30 8.90 -6.79
C ALA A 45 2.12 7.49 -6.21
N CYS A 46 2.27 7.37 -4.89
CA CYS A 46 1.85 6.18 -4.14
C CYS A 46 0.35 6.24 -3.82
N VAL A 47 -0.23 5.07 -3.61
CA VAL A 47 -1.62 4.88 -3.18
C VAL A 47 -1.65 4.79 -1.66
N THR A 48 -2.52 5.56 -1.02
CA THR A 48 -2.75 5.45 0.42
C THR A 48 -3.36 4.10 0.75
N CYS A 49 -2.86 3.44 1.80
CA CYS A 49 -3.46 2.21 2.32
C CYS A 49 -4.96 2.41 2.60
N ASP A 50 -5.79 1.47 2.18
CA ASP A 50 -7.24 1.51 2.39
C ASP A 50 -7.60 1.23 3.86
N SER A 51 -8.82 1.59 4.24
CA SER A 51 -9.40 1.07 5.49
C SER A 51 -9.50 -0.46 5.42
N GLY A 52 -9.38 -1.09 6.59
CA GLY A 52 -9.21 -2.54 6.72
C GLY A 52 -7.77 -3.00 6.50
N ALA A 53 -6.83 -2.12 6.19
CA ALA A 53 -5.42 -2.47 5.96
C ALA A 53 -4.45 -1.47 6.59
N TYR A 54 -3.15 -1.78 6.53
CA TYR A 54 -2.06 -0.90 6.95
C TYR A 54 -0.80 -1.13 6.08
N CYS A 55 0.05 -0.11 6.02
CA CYS A 55 1.29 -0.08 5.25
C CYS A 55 2.42 0.31 6.21
N ASP A 56 3.12 -0.66 6.77
CA ASP A 56 4.18 -0.49 7.78
C ASP A 56 5.60 -0.48 7.20
N THR A 57 5.74 -0.68 5.88
CA THR A 57 7.03 -0.76 5.20
C THR A 57 7.23 0.44 4.26
N VAL A 58 8.36 1.13 4.39
CA VAL A 58 8.80 2.11 3.40
C VAL A 58 9.09 1.39 2.08
N GLY A 59 8.49 1.88 0.99
CA GLY A 59 8.56 1.26 -0.32
C GLY A 59 7.65 0.05 -0.47
N ALA A 60 6.54 -0.02 0.27
CA ALA A 60 5.57 -1.08 0.14
C ALA A 60 5.03 -1.21 -1.30
N ILE A 61 4.92 -2.45 -1.78
CA ILE A 61 4.29 -2.78 -3.07
C ILE A 61 2.81 -3.17 -2.93
N GLY A 62 2.31 -3.21 -1.70
CA GLY A 62 0.95 -3.60 -1.35
C GLY A 62 0.64 -3.27 0.09
N GLN A 63 -0.64 -3.34 0.44
CA GLN A 63 -1.14 -3.17 1.80
C GLN A 63 -1.24 -4.50 2.54
N LYS A 64 -1.10 -4.47 3.86
CA LYS A 64 -1.33 -5.62 4.75
C LYS A 64 -2.73 -5.53 5.33
N TYR A 65 -3.57 -6.52 5.05
CA TYR A 65 -4.94 -6.54 5.54
C TYR A 65 -5.01 -6.89 7.02
N CYS A 66 -5.92 -6.23 7.73
CA CYS A 66 -6.30 -6.63 9.07
C CYS A 66 -6.92 -8.04 9.04
N PRO A 67 -6.53 -8.94 9.96
CA PRO A 67 -7.06 -10.30 10.00
C PRO A 67 -8.55 -10.32 10.37
N ALA A 68 -9.22 -11.43 10.05
CA ALA A 68 -10.61 -11.65 10.48
C ALA A 68 -10.74 -11.53 12.02
N GLY A 69 -11.90 -11.06 12.48
CA GLY A 69 -12.16 -10.65 13.86
C GLY A 69 -11.59 -9.28 14.25
N THR A 70 -10.93 -8.56 13.32
CA THR A 70 -10.42 -7.20 13.55
C THR A 70 -10.77 -6.27 12.39
N SER A 71 -10.96 -4.99 12.67
CA SER A 71 -11.23 -3.96 11.68
C SER A 71 -10.28 -2.77 11.82
N ASN A 72 -10.07 -2.05 10.72
CA ASN A 72 -9.42 -0.75 10.76
C ASN A 72 -10.29 0.26 9.99
N PRO A 73 -10.94 1.24 10.63
CA PRO A 73 -11.76 2.21 9.92
C PRO A 73 -10.93 3.26 9.17
N ASN A 74 -9.64 3.39 9.46
CA ASN A 74 -8.79 4.46 8.97
C ASN A 74 -8.01 4.08 7.72
N ARG A 75 -7.97 5.00 6.75
CA ARG A 75 -7.02 4.96 5.62
C ARG A 75 -5.64 5.41 6.10
N GLY A 76 -4.59 4.93 5.44
CA GLY A 76 -3.21 5.37 5.68
C GLY A 76 -2.59 4.86 6.97
N SER A 77 -3.19 3.86 7.62
CA SER A 77 -2.62 3.24 8.82
C SER A 77 -1.23 2.68 8.56
N THR A 78 -0.34 2.85 9.53
CA THR A 78 1.09 2.54 9.40
C THR A 78 1.52 1.33 10.22
N SER A 79 0.60 0.69 10.93
CA SER A 79 0.90 -0.41 11.85
C SER A 79 -0.28 -1.36 12.00
N SER A 80 0.02 -2.62 12.31
CA SER A 80 -0.97 -3.65 12.66
C SER A 80 -1.77 -3.29 13.92
N GLN A 81 -1.27 -2.38 14.77
CA GLN A 81 -2.00 -1.86 15.92
C GLN A 81 -3.29 -1.10 15.53
N ALA A 82 -3.41 -0.67 14.27
CA ALA A 82 -4.64 -0.09 13.76
C ALA A 82 -5.77 -1.12 13.55
N CYS A 83 -5.46 -2.43 13.57
CA CYS A 83 -6.42 -3.51 13.47
C CYS A 83 -7.03 -3.80 14.84
N ILE A 84 -8.19 -3.19 15.11
CA ILE A 84 -8.89 -3.26 16.39
C ILE A 84 -9.83 -4.47 16.40
N LYS A 85 -9.80 -5.26 17.48
CA LYS A 85 -10.72 -6.39 17.65
C LYS A 85 -12.17 -5.93 17.59
N CYS A 86 -13.02 -6.75 16.96
CA CYS A 86 -14.46 -6.53 17.01
C CYS A 86 -14.97 -6.59 18.47
N PRO A 87 -15.88 -5.69 18.86
CA PRO A 87 -16.48 -5.73 20.19
C PRO A 87 -17.33 -6.99 20.36
N ALA A 88 -17.60 -7.36 21.61
CA ALA A 88 -18.46 -8.51 21.93
C ALA A 88 -19.83 -8.38 21.26
N GLY A 89 -20.31 -9.47 20.65
CA GLY A 89 -21.55 -9.48 19.87
C GLY A 89 -21.43 -8.90 18.45
N SER A 90 -20.24 -8.48 18.02
CA SER A 90 -19.95 -8.13 16.63
C SER A 90 -18.89 -9.05 16.04
N TYR A 91 -18.90 -9.20 14.73
CA TYR A 91 -17.97 -10.06 14.02
C TYR A 91 -17.56 -9.45 12.68
N ASN A 92 -16.43 -9.92 12.16
CA ASN A 92 -16.18 -9.91 10.73
C ASN A 92 -15.51 -11.24 10.35
N GLN A 93 -15.85 -11.77 9.18
CA GLN A 93 -15.40 -13.10 8.78
C GLN A 93 -14.24 -13.05 7.77
N LEU A 94 -13.93 -11.86 7.25
CA LEU A 94 -12.96 -11.68 6.17
C LEU A 94 -11.85 -10.74 6.61
N SER A 95 -10.63 -11.00 6.13
CA SER A 95 -9.54 -10.04 6.22
C SER A 95 -9.84 -8.79 5.41
N GLY A 96 -9.32 -7.63 5.82
CA GLY A 96 -9.46 -6.39 5.06
C GLY A 96 -10.76 -5.64 5.32
N GLN A 97 -11.51 -6.01 6.37
CA GLN A 97 -12.75 -5.35 6.72
C GLN A 97 -12.49 -4.02 7.44
N SER A 98 -13.20 -2.98 7.03
CA SER A 98 -13.11 -1.64 7.63
C SER A 98 -14.02 -1.46 8.84
N SER A 99 -14.95 -2.39 9.06
CA SER A 99 -15.91 -2.39 10.16
C SER A 99 -16.19 -3.80 10.67
N CYS A 100 -16.90 -3.87 11.80
CA CYS A 100 -17.49 -5.11 12.32
C CYS A 100 -19.02 -5.02 12.16
N PHE A 101 -19.65 -6.16 11.95
CA PHE A 101 -21.10 -6.30 11.81
C PHE A 101 -21.67 -6.88 13.09
N SER A 102 -22.79 -6.35 13.57
CA SER A 102 -23.50 -6.92 14.72
C SER A 102 -24.08 -8.28 14.35
N GLY A 103 -23.98 -9.23 15.28
CA GLY A 103 -24.71 -10.51 15.24
C GLY A 103 -26.13 -10.40 15.74
#